data_AF-A0A2C9L651-F1
#
_entry.id   AF-A0A2C9L651-F1
#
_cell.length_a   1.000
_cell.length_b   1.000
_cell.length_c   1.000
_cell.angle_alpha   90.00
_cell.angle_beta   90.00
_cell.angle_gamma   90.00
#
_symmetry.space_group_name_H-M   'P 1'
#
loop_
_entity.id
_entity.type
_entity.pdbx_description
1 polymer ?
#
loop_
_entity_poly.entity_id
_entity_poly.type
_entity_poly.pdbx_seq_one_letter_code
_entity_poly.pdbx_strand_id
1 'polypeptide(L)'
;VGLNLPCANHYRNSLILDSWNGITEVALAVYKNNVRVRHVIFNATDSTNLNWMAKERVLTSSWTDLKTQKFNFFSILGDQDRVQRYFFINSYYIDCPYDYGWFVAIDNENGPCTWEKNAAFPALKYAVADTMQNWNGANVAYADYFAVLVRGSVLP
;
A
#
# COMPACT_ATOMS: atom_id res chain seq x y z
N VAL A 1 -3.12 23.94 -17.07
CA VAL A 1 -3.03 23.52 -15.65
C VAL A 1 -2.72 22.03 -15.67
N GLY A 2 -1.65 21.47 -15.09
CA GLY A 2 -0.53 22.01 -14.34
C GLY A 2 0.80 21.55 -14.95
N LEU A 3 1.87 22.30 -14.65
CA LEU A 3 3.23 22.01 -15.09
C LEU A 3 3.71 20.70 -14.45
N ASN A 4 4.38 19.84 -15.22
CA ASN A 4 5.16 18.70 -14.71
C ASN A 4 6.29 19.25 -13.84
N LEU A 5 6.01 19.40 -12.54
CA LEU A 5 7.05 19.67 -11.56
C LEU A 5 7.92 18.41 -11.43
N PRO A 6 9.25 18.54 -11.38
CA PRO A 6 10.11 17.41 -11.07
C PRO A 6 9.71 16.85 -9.69
N CYS A 7 9.52 15.52 -9.62
CA CYS A 7 9.18 14.82 -8.38
C CYS A 7 10.33 14.93 -7.37
N ALA A 8 10.40 16.03 -6.62
CA ALA A 8 11.50 16.29 -5.68
C ALA A 8 11.54 15.32 -4.49
N ASN A 9 10.43 14.61 -4.21
CA ASN A 9 10.24 13.84 -2.98
C ASN A 9 9.98 12.34 -3.21
N HIS A 10 10.08 11.84 -4.45
CA HIS A 10 9.97 10.41 -4.73
C HIS A 10 11.35 9.84 -5.07
N TYR A 11 11.85 8.98 -4.21
CA TYR A 11 13.07 8.21 -4.47
C TYR A 11 12.71 6.85 -5.08
N ARG A 12 13.36 6.53 -6.18
CA ARG A 12 13.30 5.22 -6.84
C ARG A 12 14.71 4.74 -7.12
N ASN A 13 15.06 3.53 -6.69
CA ASN A 13 16.27 2.87 -7.17
C ASN A 13 15.97 2.19 -8.53
N SER A 14 16.39 2.83 -9.63
CA SER A 14 16.18 2.31 -10.98
C SER A 14 16.89 0.98 -11.22
N LEU A 15 18.11 0.79 -10.73
CA LEU A 15 18.89 -0.44 -10.93
C LEU A 15 18.14 -1.69 -10.43
N ILE A 16 17.58 -1.63 -9.21
CA ILE A 16 16.80 -2.74 -8.65
C ILE A 16 15.48 -2.92 -9.40
N LEU A 17 14.77 -1.83 -9.71
CA LEU A 17 13.46 -1.93 -10.33
C LEU A 17 13.49 -2.38 -11.79
N ASP A 18 14.53 -1.99 -12.51
CA ASP A 18 14.75 -2.35 -13.91
C ASP A 18 15.37 -3.76 -14.02
N SER A 19 16.02 -4.24 -12.96
CA SER A 19 16.57 -5.59 -12.84
C SER A 19 16.02 -6.30 -11.59
N TRP A 20 14.71 -6.56 -11.58
CA TRP A 20 14.05 -7.28 -10.49
C TRP A 20 14.44 -8.76 -10.49
N ASN A 21 15.58 -9.07 -9.89
CA ASN A 21 16.15 -10.41 -9.82
C ASN A 21 16.82 -10.64 -8.46
N GLY A 22 16.77 -11.87 -7.95
CA GLY A 22 17.40 -12.24 -6.67
C GLY A 22 16.78 -11.58 -5.43
N ILE A 23 15.61 -10.94 -5.55
CA ILE A 23 14.88 -10.35 -4.43
C ILE A 23 14.20 -11.47 -3.64
N THR A 24 14.54 -11.60 -2.36
CA THR A 24 14.04 -12.66 -1.48
C THR A 24 12.93 -12.16 -0.57
N GLU A 25 13.02 -10.92 -0.11
CA GLU A 25 11.98 -10.30 0.72
C GLU A 25 11.71 -8.87 0.27
N VAL A 26 10.44 -8.48 0.40
CA VAL A 26 10.02 -7.08 0.24
C VAL A 26 9.25 -6.67 1.49
N ALA A 27 9.54 -5.50 2.04
CA ALA A 27 8.75 -4.90 3.09
C ALA A 27 8.01 -3.66 2.55
N LEU A 28 6.68 -3.66 2.71
CA LEU A 28 5.89 -2.44 2.64
C LEU A 28 5.87 -1.85 4.05
N ALA A 29 6.50 -0.69 4.24
CA ALA A 29 6.61 -0.03 5.53
C ALA A 29 5.96 1.36 5.48
N VAL A 30 5.02 1.62 6.37
CA VAL A 30 4.25 2.88 6.45
C VAL A 30 4.85 3.77 7.53
N TYR A 31 5.03 5.06 7.22
CA TYR A 31 5.68 6.02 8.12
C TYR A 31 4.78 7.21 8.46
N LYS A 32 4.83 7.61 9.74
CA LYS A 32 4.25 8.85 10.25
C LYS A 32 5.28 9.53 11.15
N ASN A 33 5.53 10.82 10.94
CA ASN A 33 6.54 11.59 11.67
C ASN A 33 7.91 10.90 11.69
N ASN A 34 8.33 10.34 10.54
CA ASN A 34 9.55 9.52 10.38
C ASN A 34 9.64 8.26 11.25
N VAL A 35 8.54 7.83 11.87
CA VAL A 35 8.44 6.58 12.64
C VAL A 35 7.67 5.55 11.82
N ARG A 36 8.19 4.33 11.74
CA ARG A 36 7.50 3.20 11.10
C ARG A 36 6.30 2.78 11.96
N VAL A 37 5.09 3.03 11.48
CA VAL A 37 3.83 2.77 12.22
C VAL A 37 3.18 1.44 11.87
N ARG A 38 3.34 0.98 10.62
CA ARG A 38 2.82 -0.31 10.13
C ARG A 38 3.79 -0.92 9.12
N HIS A 39 3.75 -2.24 8.99
CA HIS A 39 4.53 -2.93 7.97
C HIS A 39 3.94 -4.29 7.61
N VAL A 40 4.28 -4.75 6.41
CA VAL A 40 4.06 -6.12 5.94
C VAL A 40 5.33 -6.59 5.25
N ILE A 41 5.80 -7.79 5.60
CA ILE A 41 6.95 -8.44 4.96
C ILE A 41 6.43 -9.56 4.07
N PHE A 42 6.94 -9.59 2.84
CA PHE A 42 6.54 -10.52 1.78
C PHE A 42 7.71 -11.41 1.38
N ASN A 43 7.40 -12.65 1.01
CA ASN A 43 8.28 -13.52 0.25
C ASN A 43 8.26 -13.10 -1.22
N ALA A 44 9.38 -12.56 -1.68
CA ALA A 44 9.53 -12.01 -3.02
C ALA A 44 10.30 -12.93 -3.97
N THR A 45 10.67 -14.13 -3.54
CA THR A 45 11.27 -15.14 -4.42
C THR A 45 10.34 -15.41 -5.60
N ASP A 46 10.90 -15.40 -6.81
CA ASP A 46 10.20 -15.59 -8.08
C ASP A 46 9.01 -14.63 -8.30
N SER A 47 9.04 -13.45 -7.67
CA SER A 47 8.09 -12.38 -7.93
C SER A 47 8.59 -11.45 -9.03
N THR A 48 7.70 -10.61 -9.55
CA THR A 48 8.02 -9.42 -10.34
C THR A 48 7.88 -8.17 -9.48
N ASN A 49 8.39 -7.05 -9.97
CA ASN A 49 8.24 -5.73 -9.33
C ASN A 49 6.78 -5.29 -9.11
N LEU A 50 5.80 -5.96 -9.75
CA LEU A 50 4.37 -5.67 -9.63
C LEU A 50 3.56 -6.72 -8.86
N ASN A 51 4.06 -7.94 -8.68
CA ASN A 51 3.28 -9.05 -8.09
C ASN A 51 3.81 -9.57 -6.74
N TRP A 52 4.92 -9.03 -6.22
CA TRP A 52 5.44 -9.40 -4.90
C TRP A 52 4.44 -9.11 -3.77
N MET A 53 3.59 -8.09 -3.95
CA MET A 53 2.52 -7.74 -3.04
C MET A 53 1.30 -8.62 -3.32
N ALA A 54 1.28 -9.79 -2.70
CA ALA A 54 0.16 -10.72 -2.75
C ALA A 54 -0.07 -11.35 -1.38
N LYS A 55 -1.31 -11.72 -1.06
CA LYS A 55 -1.66 -12.21 0.28
C LYS A 55 -0.90 -13.50 0.62
N GLU A 56 -0.82 -14.42 -0.32
CA GLU A 56 -0.11 -15.70 -0.21
C GLU A 56 1.40 -15.54 0.01
N ARG A 57 1.94 -14.36 -0.29
CA ARG A 57 3.36 -14.02 -0.06
C ARG A 57 3.62 -13.41 1.31
N VAL A 58 2.61 -13.13 2.14
CA VAL A 58 2.82 -12.48 3.45
C VAL A 58 3.57 -13.39 4.43
N LEU A 59 4.81 -13.01 4.77
CA LEU A 59 5.63 -13.65 5.81
C LEU A 59 5.27 -13.14 7.20
N THR A 60 5.18 -11.82 7.40
CA THR A 60 4.79 -11.20 8.67
C THR A 60 4.07 -9.88 8.43
N SER A 61 3.33 -9.41 9.43
CA SER A 61 2.55 -8.18 9.38
C SER A 61 2.42 -7.58 10.78
N SER A 62 2.39 -6.26 10.88
CA SER A 62 2.01 -5.57 12.11
C SER A 62 0.51 -5.65 12.40
N TRP A 63 -0.33 -5.88 11.38
CA TRP A 63 -1.75 -6.18 11.58
C TRP A 63 -1.96 -7.67 11.81
N THR A 64 -2.64 -8.02 12.89
CA THR A 64 -2.76 -9.39 13.42
C THR A 64 -3.71 -10.26 12.62
N ASP A 65 -4.69 -9.65 11.95
CA ASP A 65 -5.73 -10.32 11.15
C ASP A 65 -5.38 -10.41 9.65
N LEU A 66 -4.31 -9.75 9.19
CA LEU A 66 -4.00 -9.62 7.75
C LEU A 66 -3.93 -10.97 7.02
N LYS A 67 -3.40 -12.01 7.69
CA LYS A 67 -3.28 -13.35 7.12
C LYS A 67 -4.58 -14.14 7.15
N THR A 68 -5.38 -13.98 8.21
CA THR A 68 -6.56 -14.81 8.46
C THR A 68 -7.82 -14.26 7.79
N GLN A 69 -7.92 -12.93 7.68
CA GLN A 69 -9.09 -12.25 7.18
C GLN A 69 -9.21 -12.36 5.65
N LYS A 70 -10.44 -12.40 5.12
CA LYS A 70 -10.67 -12.43 3.67
C LYS A 70 -10.22 -11.11 3.03
N PHE A 71 -9.97 -11.14 1.72
CA PHE A 71 -9.56 -9.98 0.95
C PHE A 71 -10.29 -9.96 -0.39
N ASN A 72 -10.46 -8.77 -0.93
CA ASN A 72 -10.98 -8.54 -2.26
C ASN A 72 -9.98 -7.79 -3.16
N PHE A 73 -9.12 -6.95 -2.56
CA PHE A 73 -7.94 -6.40 -3.20
C PHE A 73 -6.73 -6.59 -2.29
N PHE A 74 -5.64 -7.09 -2.87
CA PHE A 74 -4.36 -7.25 -2.21
C PHE A 74 -3.26 -7.21 -3.29
N SER A 75 -3.00 -6.04 -3.83
CA SER A 75 -2.01 -5.87 -4.91
C SER A 75 -1.57 -4.41 -5.07
N ILE A 76 -0.48 -4.21 -5.82
CA ILE A 76 0.00 -2.87 -6.17
C ILE A 76 -1.01 -2.15 -7.06
N LEU A 77 -1.58 -2.86 -8.04
CA LEU A 77 -2.54 -2.28 -9.00
C LEU A 77 -3.91 -2.00 -8.37
N GLY A 78 -4.28 -2.71 -7.29
CA GLY A 78 -5.52 -2.49 -6.54
C GLY A 78 -6.76 -2.38 -7.43
N ASP A 79 -7.55 -1.32 -7.22
CA ASP A 79 -8.72 -0.99 -8.04
C ASP A 79 -8.44 0.25 -8.92
N GLN A 80 -7.33 0.17 -9.66
CA GLN A 80 -6.83 1.29 -10.46
C GLN A 80 -7.81 1.75 -11.54
N ASP A 81 -8.51 0.81 -12.19
CA ASP A 81 -9.27 1.09 -13.41
C ASP A 81 -10.58 1.82 -13.14
N ARG A 82 -11.13 1.71 -11.92
CA ARG A 82 -12.40 2.34 -11.55
C ARG A 82 -12.22 3.58 -10.69
N VAL A 83 -11.32 3.51 -9.71
CA VAL A 83 -11.23 4.51 -8.63
C VAL A 83 -9.80 4.90 -8.25
N GLN A 84 -8.78 4.38 -8.94
CA GLN A 84 -7.35 4.69 -8.72
C GLN A 84 -6.88 4.48 -7.26
N ARG A 85 -7.29 3.35 -6.67
CA ARG A 85 -6.78 2.85 -5.38
C ARG A 85 -5.60 1.91 -5.63
N TYR A 86 -4.38 2.41 -5.43
CA TYR A 86 -3.12 1.66 -5.58
C TYR A 86 -2.62 1.14 -4.24
N PHE A 87 -1.66 0.22 -4.27
CA PHE A 87 -1.10 -0.45 -3.10
C PHE A 87 -2.21 -0.81 -2.11
N PHE A 88 -3.21 -1.54 -2.61
CA PHE A 88 -4.48 -1.64 -1.95
C PHE A 88 -4.58 -2.96 -1.20
N ILE A 89 -4.60 -2.88 0.14
CA ILE A 89 -4.80 -4.01 1.03
C ILE A 89 -6.17 -3.86 1.68
N ASN A 90 -7.17 -4.59 1.18
CA ASN A 90 -8.57 -4.41 1.51
C ASN A 90 -9.31 -5.74 1.69
N SER A 91 -10.22 -5.77 2.67
CA SER A 91 -11.03 -6.94 3.02
C SER A 91 -12.39 -6.92 2.33
N TYR A 92 -13.14 -5.84 2.54
CA TYR A 92 -14.52 -5.69 2.08
C TYR A 92 -14.65 -4.41 1.29
N TYR A 93 -15.34 -4.49 0.15
CA TYR A 93 -15.60 -3.37 -0.74
C TYR A 93 -16.95 -3.60 -1.42
N ILE A 94 -18.01 -3.36 -0.65
CA ILE A 94 -19.39 -3.54 -1.11
C ILE A 94 -19.91 -2.17 -1.56
N ASP A 95 -19.87 -1.22 -0.63
CA ASP A 95 -20.21 0.19 -0.83
C ASP A 95 -19.38 1.04 0.15
N CYS A 96 -19.45 2.37 -0.01
CA CYS A 96 -18.61 3.28 0.78
C CYS A 96 -18.72 3.11 2.30
N PRO A 97 -19.91 2.92 2.90
CA PRO A 97 -20.04 2.62 4.34
C PRO A 97 -19.39 1.31 4.79
N TYR A 98 -19.28 0.31 3.93
CA TYR A 98 -18.73 -1.01 4.26
C TYR A 98 -17.38 -1.29 3.59
N ASP A 99 -16.60 -0.25 3.28
CA ASP A 99 -15.22 -0.42 2.85
C ASP A 99 -14.29 -0.60 4.07
N TYR A 100 -13.66 -1.77 4.17
CA TYR A 100 -12.73 -2.13 5.25
C TYR A 100 -11.39 -2.58 4.69
N GLY A 101 -10.30 -2.05 5.24
CA GLY A 101 -8.96 -2.45 4.84
C GLY A 101 -7.87 -2.04 5.81
N TRP A 102 -6.63 -2.18 5.35
CA TRP A 102 -5.43 -1.98 6.15
C TRP A 102 -4.56 -0.85 5.62
N PHE A 103 -4.39 -0.78 4.29
CA PHE A 103 -3.60 0.26 3.63
C PHE A 103 -4.15 0.56 2.23
N VAL A 104 -4.10 1.83 1.84
CA VAL A 104 -4.43 2.28 0.48
C VAL A 104 -3.65 3.54 0.12
N ALA A 105 -3.13 3.58 -1.11
CA ALA A 105 -2.66 4.79 -1.76
C ALA A 105 -3.72 5.26 -2.75
N ILE A 106 -4.37 6.38 -2.46
CA ILE A 106 -5.46 6.93 -3.26
C ILE A 106 -4.88 7.98 -4.19
N ASP A 107 -5.11 7.84 -5.49
CA ASP A 107 -4.63 8.77 -6.52
C ASP A 107 -5.79 9.22 -7.44
N ASN A 108 -6.95 9.50 -6.84
CA ASN A 108 -8.15 9.95 -7.53
C ASN A 108 -8.88 11.03 -6.73
N GLU A 109 -8.92 12.25 -7.26
CA GLU A 109 -9.65 13.38 -6.67
C GLU A 109 -11.18 13.18 -6.69
N ASN A 110 -11.65 12.38 -7.64
CA ASN A 110 -13.05 12.15 -7.94
C ASN A 110 -13.57 10.79 -7.45
N GLY A 111 -12.89 10.14 -6.50
CA GLY A 111 -13.34 8.87 -5.90
C GLY A 111 -14.78 8.95 -5.37
N PRO A 112 -15.63 7.92 -5.57
CA PRO A 112 -17.06 7.98 -5.24
C PRO A 112 -17.36 8.07 -3.74
N CYS A 113 -16.44 7.64 -2.88
CA CYS A 113 -16.64 7.62 -1.44
C CYS A 113 -16.12 8.88 -0.76
N THR A 114 -16.86 9.38 0.23
CA THR A 114 -16.44 10.56 1.01
C THR A 114 -15.09 10.33 1.68
N TRP A 115 -14.80 9.11 2.15
CA TRP A 115 -13.50 8.79 2.73
C TRP A 115 -12.35 8.86 1.71
N GLU A 116 -12.60 8.89 0.41
CA GLU A 116 -11.56 9.07 -0.61
C GLU A 116 -11.27 10.54 -0.92
N LYS A 117 -12.09 11.47 -0.41
CA LYS A 117 -11.90 12.90 -0.64
C LYS A 117 -10.76 13.41 0.23
N ASN A 118 -9.73 13.95 -0.40
CA ASN A 118 -8.54 14.46 0.25
C ASN A 118 -8.15 15.81 -0.36
N ALA A 119 -7.47 16.65 0.43
CA ALA A 119 -7.03 17.97 -0.04
C ALA A 119 -5.81 17.90 -0.97
N ALA A 120 -5.07 16.79 -0.94
CA ALA A 120 -3.89 16.54 -1.75
C ALA A 120 -3.76 15.05 -2.08
N PHE A 121 -3.12 14.76 -3.21
CA PHE A 121 -2.92 13.40 -3.73
C PHE A 121 -1.44 13.18 -4.09
N PRO A 122 -0.94 11.93 -4.02
CA PRO A 122 -1.66 10.75 -3.52
C PRO A 122 -1.88 10.83 -1.99
N ALA A 123 -3.03 10.33 -1.53
CA ALA A 123 -3.35 10.23 -0.12
C ALA A 123 -3.12 8.81 0.39
N LEU A 124 -2.27 8.68 1.41
CA LEU A 124 -1.88 7.39 1.98
C LEU A 124 -2.66 7.14 3.26
N LYS A 125 -3.63 6.22 3.25
CA LYS A 125 -4.41 5.88 4.44
C LYS A 125 -4.04 4.52 4.99
N TYR A 126 -4.08 4.38 6.30
CA TYR A 126 -3.81 3.11 6.97
C TYR A 126 -4.67 2.91 8.23
N ALA A 127 -4.92 1.64 8.57
CA ALA A 127 -5.55 1.22 9.80
C ALA A 127 -4.58 1.40 11.00
N VAL A 128 -4.96 2.27 11.93
CA VAL A 128 -4.17 2.59 13.14
C VAL A 128 -4.25 1.48 14.17
N ALA A 129 -5.38 0.78 14.26
CA ALA A 129 -5.53 -0.38 15.13
C ALA A 129 -4.81 -1.61 14.56
N ASP A 130 -4.80 -2.71 15.31
CA ASP A 130 -4.07 -3.93 14.95
C ASP A 130 -4.82 -4.79 13.93
N THR A 131 -6.05 -4.42 13.57
CA THR A 131 -6.90 -5.11 12.60
C THR A 131 -7.41 -4.17 11.52
N MET A 132 -7.99 -4.70 10.44
CA MET A 132 -8.63 -3.88 9.41
C MET A 132 -9.63 -2.90 10.03
N GLN A 133 -9.72 -1.70 9.46
CA GLN A 133 -10.66 -0.68 9.93
C GLN A 133 -11.60 -0.28 8.80
N ASN A 134 -12.78 0.18 9.19
CA ASN A 134 -13.69 0.87 8.28
C ASN A 134 -13.04 2.19 7.87
N TRP A 135 -12.96 2.50 6.57
CA TRP A 135 -12.32 3.72 6.08
C TRP A 135 -13.02 5.03 6.53
N ASN A 136 -14.27 4.93 6.98
CA ASN A 136 -15.04 6.05 7.56
C ASN A 136 -14.88 6.15 9.08
N GLY A 137 -14.16 5.22 9.71
CA GLY A 137 -14.01 5.13 11.16
C GLY A 137 -12.89 6.01 11.74
N ALA A 138 -12.90 6.18 13.05
CA ALA A 138 -11.92 7.00 13.78
C ALA A 138 -10.50 6.40 13.85
N ASN A 139 -10.35 5.09 13.60
CA ASN A 139 -9.08 4.37 13.69
C ASN A 139 -8.31 4.34 12.35
N VAL A 140 -8.47 5.38 11.54
CA VAL A 140 -7.79 5.55 10.24
C VAL A 140 -6.96 6.83 10.30
N ALA A 141 -5.72 6.75 9.84
CA ALA A 141 -4.82 7.89 9.78
C ALA A 141 -4.16 8.02 8.41
N TYR A 142 -3.59 9.20 8.17
CA TYR A 142 -2.79 9.51 6.99
C TYR A 142 -1.32 9.27 7.27
N ALA A 143 -0.67 8.46 6.45
CA ALA A 143 0.78 8.33 6.44
C ALA A 143 1.42 9.52 5.71
N ASP A 144 2.66 9.85 6.06
CA ASP A 144 3.42 10.89 5.36
C ASP A 144 4.10 10.31 4.12
N TYR A 145 4.57 9.07 4.22
CA TYR A 145 5.09 8.28 3.12
C TYR A 145 5.01 6.79 3.46
N PHE A 146 5.20 5.94 2.45
CA PHE A 146 5.52 4.53 2.64
C PHE A 146 6.80 4.21 1.87
N ALA A 147 7.50 3.18 2.31
CA ALA A 147 8.69 2.69 1.64
C ALA A 147 8.48 1.24 1.22
N VAL A 148 8.93 0.91 0.01
CA VAL A 148 9.13 -0.45 -0.45
C VAL A 148 10.60 -0.77 -0.30
N LEU A 149 10.92 -1.58 0.72
CA LEU A 149 12.28 -1.96 1.04
C LEU A 149 12.52 -3.38 0.52
N VAL A 150 13.64 -3.61 -0.15
CA VAL A 150 13.95 -4.92 -0.73
C VAL A 150 15.16 -5.53 -0.04
N ARG A 151 15.15 -6.85 0.08
CA ARG A 151 16.31 -7.66 0.45
C ARG A 151 16.56 -8.65 -0.68
N GLY A 152 17.81 -8.79 -1.11
CA GLY A 152 18.21 -9.77 -2.11
C GLY A 152 19.32 -10.69 -1.59
N SER A 153 19.46 -11.85 -2.22
CA SER A 153 20.58 -12.76 -1.99
C SER A 153 21.89 -12.28 -2.64
N VAL A 154 21.76 -11.50 -3.73
CA VAL A 154 22.83 -10.74 -4.38
C VAL A 154 22.19 -9.47 -4.96
N LEU A 155 22.47 -8.31 -4.37
CA LEU A 155 22.06 -7.02 -4.94
C LEU A 155 23.21 -6.48 -5.82
N PRO A 156 22.93 -5.83 -6.96
CA PRO A 156 23.93 -5.14 -7.77
C PRO A 156 24.68 -4.05 -6.99
#